data_AF-A0A7V4BLM4-F1
#
_entry.id   AF-A0A7V4BLM4-F1
#
_cell.length_a   1.000
_cell.length_b   1.000
_cell.length_c   1.000
_cell.angle_alpha   90.00
_cell.angle_beta   90.00
_cell.angle_gamma   90.00
#
_symmetry.space_group_name_H-M   'P 1'
#
loop_
_entity.id
_entity.type
_entity.pdbx_description
1 polymer ?
#
loop_
_entity_poly.entity_id
_entity_poly.type
_entity_poly.pdbx_seq_one_letter_code
_entity_poly.pdbx_strand_id
1 'polypeptide(L)'
;MFATDDSFELRVKKIEHILAQDPTIAFNLAFLLFNWTIKRIILASSKTPSIILKENLKKIIDPPSLKALWKKELSDPYEAPSISKVITNWELIKKAYLINERMQLGQCTNCEDEISAVVFAIIRTCEDLNEFCKRNRIQIYDKIPSKNFRYVKVI
;
A
#
# COMPACT_ATOMS: atom_id res chain seq x y z
N MET A 1 0.65 -9.75 12.54
CA MET A 1 1.19 -10.13 11.22
C MET A 1 0.08 -10.84 10.47
N PHE A 2 -0.32 -10.38 9.28
CA PHE A 2 -1.38 -11.05 8.51
C PHE A 2 -0.83 -12.32 7.87
N ALA A 3 -1.57 -13.42 7.97
CA ALA A 3 -1.18 -14.65 7.30
C ALA A 3 -1.41 -14.51 5.79
N THR A 4 -0.61 -15.21 4.98
CA THR A 4 -0.67 -15.10 3.51
C THR A 4 -1.99 -15.59 2.93
N ASP A 5 -2.71 -16.42 3.66
CA ASP A 5 -4.02 -17.00 3.39
C ASP A 5 -5.20 -16.17 3.93
N ASP A 6 -4.95 -15.18 4.80
CA ASP A 6 -6.01 -14.28 5.28
C ASP A 6 -6.61 -13.49 4.11
N SER A 7 -7.93 -13.64 3.90
CA SER A 7 -8.66 -12.83 2.93
C SER A 7 -8.66 -11.35 3.33
N PHE A 8 -8.85 -10.47 2.36
CA PHE A 8 -8.96 -9.03 2.63
C PHE A 8 -10.02 -8.71 3.68
N GLU A 9 -11.19 -9.35 3.57
CA GLU A 9 -12.33 -9.15 4.46
C GLU A 9 -12.01 -9.56 5.89
N LEU A 10 -11.26 -10.66 6.08
CA LEU A 10 -10.81 -11.08 7.42
C LEU A 10 -9.85 -10.07 8.03
N ARG A 11 -8.93 -9.51 7.23
CA ARG A 11 -7.98 -8.48 7.69
C ARG A 11 -8.71 -7.20 8.10
N VAL A 12 -9.68 -6.75 7.31
CA VAL A 12 -10.50 -5.57 7.61
C VAL A 12 -11.30 -5.78 8.89
N LYS A 13 -12.02 -6.90 9.03
CA LYS A 13 -12.78 -7.22 10.25
C LYS A 13 -11.90 -7.22 11.50
N LYS A 14 -10.66 -7.73 11.39
CA LYS A 14 -9.69 -7.73 12.48
C LYS A 14 -9.25 -6.31 12.86
N ILE A 15 -9.01 -5.45 11.87
CA ILE A 15 -8.67 -4.03 12.11
C ILE A 15 -9.84 -3.32 12.80
N GLU A 16 -11.07 -3.50 12.31
CA GLU A 16 -12.27 -2.88 12.89
C GLU A 16 -12.52 -3.35 14.33
N HIS A 17 -12.34 -4.64 14.60
CA HIS A 17 -12.46 -5.18 15.95
C HIS A 17 -11.42 -4.57 16.91
N ILE A 18 -10.17 -4.44 16.46
CA ILE A 18 -9.10 -3.84 17.25
C ILE A 18 -9.31 -2.33 17.42
N LEU A 19 -9.88 -1.64 16.43
CA LEU A 19 -10.17 -0.21 16.51
C LEU A 19 -11.07 0.14 17.70
N ALA A 20 -12.00 -0.74 18.07
CA ALA A 20 -12.85 -0.57 19.23
C ALA A 20 -12.12 -0.75 20.58
N GLN A 21 -10.93 -1.34 20.58
CA GLN A 21 -10.14 -1.66 21.78
C GLN A 21 -8.93 -0.73 21.92
N ASP A 22 -8.16 -0.58 20.84
CA ASP A 22 -6.94 0.21 20.75
C ASP A 22 -6.80 0.81 19.34
N PRO A 23 -7.13 2.10 19.16
CA PRO A 23 -7.01 2.79 17.89
C PRO A 23 -5.58 2.84 17.35
N THR A 24 -4.57 2.92 18.20
CA THR A 24 -3.16 3.01 17.80
C THR A 24 -2.70 1.70 17.17
N ILE A 25 -3.05 0.55 17.78
CA ILE A 25 -2.76 -0.76 17.20
C ILE A 25 -3.55 -0.95 15.90
N ALA A 26 -4.82 -0.54 15.87
CA ALA A 26 -5.64 -0.62 14.66
C ALA A 26 -5.04 0.19 13.50
N PHE A 27 -4.53 1.40 13.79
CA PHE A 27 -3.81 2.22 12.82
C PHE A 27 -2.59 1.51 12.25
N ASN A 28 -1.73 0.95 13.11
CA ASN A 28 -0.53 0.25 12.66
C ASN A 28 -0.88 -0.93 11.74
N LEU A 29 -1.95 -1.67 12.06
CA LEU A 29 -2.42 -2.78 11.22
C LEU A 29 -3.03 -2.29 9.90
N ALA A 30 -3.81 -1.21 9.92
CA ALA A 30 -4.37 -0.59 8.72
C ALA A 30 -3.26 -0.07 7.80
N PHE A 31 -2.29 0.65 8.35
CA PHE A 31 -1.16 1.20 7.59
C PHE A 31 -0.25 0.10 7.04
N LEU A 32 -0.07 -0.99 7.77
CA LEU A 32 0.60 -2.20 7.29
C LEU A 32 -0.17 -2.84 6.13
N LEU A 33 -1.49 -2.98 6.24
CA LEU A 33 -2.34 -3.52 5.16
C LEU A 33 -2.25 -2.66 3.90
N PHE A 34 -2.28 -1.34 4.03
CA PHE A 34 -2.10 -0.40 2.93
C PHE A 34 -0.75 -0.56 2.25
N ASN A 35 0.34 -0.53 3.02
CA ASN A 35 1.69 -0.71 2.50
C ASN A 35 1.85 -2.05 1.79
N TRP A 36 1.33 -3.12 2.38
CA TRP A 36 1.35 -4.45 1.77
C TRP A 36 0.59 -4.44 0.44
N THR A 37 -0.61 -3.90 0.40
CA THR A 37 -1.48 -3.85 -0.80
C THR A 37 -0.80 -3.09 -1.93
N ILE A 38 -0.34 -1.86 -1.68
CA ILE A 38 0.37 -1.03 -2.65
C ILE A 38 1.63 -1.71 -3.18
N LYS A 39 2.48 -2.25 -2.28
CA LYS A 39 3.73 -2.90 -2.69
C LYS A 39 3.44 -4.12 -3.57
N ARG A 40 2.40 -4.90 -3.25
CA ARG A 40 1.98 -6.06 -4.04
C ARG A 40 1.45 -5.67 -5.41
N ILE A 41 0.67 -4.60 -5.51
CA ILE A 41 0.21 -4.03 -6.78
C ILE A 41 1.41 -3.68 -7.67
N ILE A 42 2.37 -2.92 -7.13
CA ILE A 42 3.56 -2.51 -7.86
C ILE A 42 4.38 -3.74 -8.30
N LEU A 43 4.58 -4.72 -7.42
CA LEU A 43 5.31 -5.96 -7.75
C LEU A 43 4.63 -6.76 -8.86
N ALA A 44 3.30 -6.88 -8.82
CA ALA A 44 2.53 -7.61 -9.82
C ALA A 44 2.57 -6.90 -11.18
N SER A 45 2.36 -5.58 -11.21
CA SER A 45 2.21 -4.81 -12.44
C SER A 45 3.51 -4.39 -13.12
N SER A 46 4.59 -4.21 -12.37
CA SER A 46 5.85 -3.66 -12.91
C SER A 46 6.55 -4.61 -13.90
N LYS A 47 7.19 -4.09 -14.95
CA LYS A 47 8.07 -4.87 -15.82
C LYS A 47 9.51 -4.97 -15.29
N THR A 48 9.84 -4.19 -14.25
CA THR A 48 11.17 -4.12 -13.64
C THR A 48 11.55 -5.47 -12.99
N PRO A 49 12.80 -5.93 -13.14
CA PRO A 49 13.29 -7.13 -12.45
C PRO A 49 13.07 -7.07 -10.94
N SER A 50 12.67 -8.19 -10.34
CA SER A 50 12.19 -8.23 -8.95
C SER A 50 13.23 -7.78 -7.93
N ILE A 51 14.52 -8.00 -8.18
CA ILE A 51 15.62 -7.53 -7.31
C ILE A 51 15.65 -6.00 -7.26
N ILE A 52 15.62 -5.34 -8.42
CA ILE A 52 15.67 -3.87 -8.52
C ILE A 52 14.39 -3.27 -7.93
N LEU A 53 13.26 -3.90 -8.23
CA LEU A 53 11.96 -3.41 -7.76
C LEU A 53 11.85 -3.48 -6.23
N LYS A 54 12.34 -4.54 -5.60
CA LYS A 54 12.38 -4.66 -4.13
C LYS A 54 13.17 -3.53 -3.48
N GLU A 55 14.30 -3.12 -4.07
CA GLU A 55 15.06 -1.98 -3.56
C GLU A 55 14.32 -0.65 -3.76
N ASN A 56 13.62 -0.48 -4.88
CA ASN A 56 12.81 0.71 -5.11
C ASN A 56 11.61 0.80 -4.13
N LEU A 57 10.98 -0.32 -3.80
CA LEU A 57 9.86 -0.37 -2.84
C LEU A 57 10.25 0.01 -1.41
N LYS A 58 11.53 -0.17 -1.04
CA LYS A 58 12.05 0.30 0.27
C LYS A 58 12.13 1.82 0.35
N LYS A 59 12.19 2.51 -0.79
CA LYS A 59 12.28 3.98 -0.87
C LYS A 59 10.92 4.67 -0.74
N ILE A 60 9.83 3.91 -0.60
CA ILE A 60 8.50 4.48 -0.31
C ILE A 60 8.46 4.83 1.18
N ILE A 61 8.75 6.08 1.50
CA ILE A 61 8.73 6.61 2.87
C ILE A 61 7.67 7.69 3.07
N ASP A 62 7.17 8.26 1.97
CA ASP A 62 6.24 9.38 1.99
C ASP A 62 5.28 9.34 0.77
N PRO A 63 4.21 10.15 0.75
CA PRO A 63 3.29 10.19 -0.38
C PRO A 63 3.94 10.61 -1.73
N PRO A 64 4.88 11.57 -1.78
CA PRO A 64 5.60 11.89 -3.02
C PRO A 64 6.38 10.73 -3.64
N SER A 65 7.15 9.99 -2.83
CA SER A 65 7.92 8.81 -3.24
C SER A 65 7.01 7.68 -3.71
N LEU A 66 5.87 7.47 -3.03
CA LEU A 66 4.83 6.55 -3.50
C LEU A 66 4.31 6.97 -4.88
N LYS A 67 3.93 8.24 -5.05
CA LYS A 67 3.39 8.75 -6.32
C LYS A 67 4.42 8.64 -7.45
N ALA A 68 5.69 8.93 -7.16
CA ALA A 68 6.78 8.80 -8.13
C ALA A 68 7.01 7.35 -8.55
N LEU A 69 7.04 6.42 -7.60
CA LEU A 69 7.25 5.00 -7.91
C LEU A 69 6.04 4.39 -8.61
N TRP A 70 4.81 4.73 -8.18
CA TRP A 70 3.59 4.33 -8.88
C TRP A 70 3.64 4.77 -10.35
N LYS A 71 3.95 6.04 -10.60
CA LYS A 71 4.10 6.56 -11.96
C LYS A 71 5.21 5.81 -12.70
N LYS A 72 6.36 5.54 -12.10
CA LYS A 72 7.44 4.84 -12.79
C LYS A 72 7.07 3.40 -13.18
N GLU A 73 6.40 2.68 -12.29
CA GLU A 73 6.26 1.22 -12.40
C GLU A 73 4.91 0.76 -12.96
N LEU A 74 3.84 1.55 -12.76
CA LEU A 74 2.52 1.24 -13.29
C LEU A 74 2.21 1.97 -14.59
N SER A 75 2.98 2.99 -14.98
CA SER A 75 2.76 3.64 -16.26
C SER A 75 3.23 2.76 -17.40
N ASP A 76 2.29 2.05 -18.01
CA ASP A 76 2.22 2.15 -19.46
C ASP A 76 2.11 3.66 -19.78
N PRO A 77 3.01 4.26 -20.59
CA PRO A 77 3.03 5.70 -20.83
C PRO A 77 1.71 6.30 -21.31
N TYR A 78 0.76 5.46 -21.73
CA TYR A 78 -0.49 5.87 -22.35
C TYR A 78 -1.77 5.64 -21.52
N GLU A 79 -1.77 4.79 -20.48
CA GLU A 79 -3.05 4.30 -19.89
C GLU A 79 -3.15 4.26 -18.37
N ALA A 80 -2.05 4.36 -17.62
CA ALA A 80 -2.14 4.20 -16.17
C ALA A 80 -2.67 5.47 -15.47
N PRO A 81 -3.77 5.39 -14.69
CA PRO A 81 -4.25 6.52 -13.92
C PRO A 81 -3.23 6.92 -12.86
N SER A 82 -3.12 8.23 -12.62
CA SER A 82 -2.38 8.76 -11.47
C SER A 82 -2.88 8.10 -10.19
N ILE A 83 -1.99 7.80 -9.23
CA ILE A 83 -2.38 7.17 -7.97
C ILE A 83 -3.46 7.97 -7.23
N SER A 84 -3.46 9.30 -7.34
CA SER A 84 -4.47 10.16 -6.74
C SER A 84 -5.84 10.12 -7.45
N LYS A 85 -5.92 9.52 -8.63
CA LYS A 85 -7.19 9.18 -9.30
C LYS A 85 -7.70 7.79 -8.90
N VAL A 86 -6.81 6.93 -8.40
CA VAL A 86 -7.16 5.59 -7.89
C VAL A 86 -7.53 5.66 -6.41
N ILE A 87 -6.84 6.51 -5.65
CA ILE A 87 -7.07 6.70 -4.22
C ILE A 87 -7.95 7.93 -4.02
N THR A 88 -9.22 7.70 -3.67
CA THR A 88 -10.21 8.75 -3.48
C THR A 88 -9.87 9.68 -2.30
N ASN A 89 -9.30 9.12 -1.23
CA ASN A 89 -8.99 9.84 0.02
C ASN A 89 -7.51 10.24 0.15
N TRP A 90 -6.91 10.76 -0.93
CA TRP A 90 -5.46 11.01 -0.99
C TRP A 90 -4.94 11.91 0.14
N GLU A 91 -5.68 12.96 0.53
CA GLU A 91 -5.26 13.85 1.62
C GLU A 91 -5.22 13.14 2.99
N LEU A 92 -6.17 12.24 3.26
CA LEU A 92 -6.16 11.43 4.49
C LEU A 92 -5.05 10.38 4.47
N ILE A 93 -4.63 9.90 3.29
CA ILE A 93 -3.45 9.06 3.17
C ILE A 93 -2.17 9.85 3.47
N LYS A 94 -2.04 11.10 3.00
CA LYS A 94 -0.89 11.94 3.42
C LYS A 94 -0.85 12.12 4.93
N LYS A 95 -2.02 12.34 5.54
CA LYS A 95 -2.16 12.42 7.00
C LYS A 95 -1.76 11.12 7.69
N ALA A 96 -2.10 9.96 7.12
CA ALA A 96 -1.65 8.67 7.63
C ALA A 96 -0.13 8.54 7.67
N TYR A 97 0.59 9.00 6.64
CA TYR A 97 2.06 8.99 6.66
C TYR A 97 2.62 9.85 7.81
N LEU A 98 2.04 11.04 8.05
CA LEU A 98 2.45 11.91 9.17
C LEU A 98 2.15 11.27 10.54
N ILE A 99 0.99 10.64 10.70
CA ILE A 99 0.65 9.93 11.95
C ILE A 99 1.62 8.77 12.17
N ASN A 100 1.92 7.99 11.13
CA ASN A 100 2.87 6.88 11.22
C ASN A 100 4.28 7.36 11.63
N GLU A 101 4.76 8.47 11.06
CA GLU A 101 6.04 9.08 11.45
C GLU A 101 6.03 9.51 12.92
N ARG A 102 4.98 10.20 13.38
CA ARG A 102 4.83 10.59 14.79
C ARG A 102 4.78 9.39 15.73
N MET A 103 4.08 8.31 15.35
CA MET A 103 4.03 7.08 16.14
C MET A 103 5.40 6.41 16.25
N GLN A 104 6.18 6.40 15.16
CA GLN A 104 7.55 5.88 15.18
C GLN A 104 8.47 6.69 16.10
N LEU A 105 8.20 7.99 16.26
CA LEU A 105 8.88 8.88 17.20
C LEU A 105 8.32 8.82 18.63
N GLY A 106 7.32 7.98 18.91
CA GLY A 106 6.70 7.84 20.23
C GLY A 106 5.73 8.97 20.61
N GLN A 107 5.27 9.78 19.65
CA GLN A 107 4.40 10.94 19.87
C GLN A 107 2.90 10.62 19.66
N CYS A 108 2.46 9.43 20.07
CA CYS A 108 1.12 8.91 19.79
C CYS A 108 -0.03 9.78 20.33
N THR A 109 0.16 10.39 21.50
CA THR A 109 -0.85 11.23 22.18
C THR A 109 -1.33 12.42 21.35
N ASN A 110 -0.54 12.88 20.38
CA ASN A 110 -0.87 14.06 19.56
C ASN A 110 -1.78 13.74 18.36
N CYS A 111 -2.19 12.47 18.19
CA CYS A 111 -2.93 12.02 17.01
C CYS A 111 -4.22 11.27 17.33
N GLU A 112 -4.56 11.06 18.60
CA GLU A 112 -5.64 10.14 19.03
C GLU A 112 -7.00 10.45 18.39
N ASP A 113 -7.39 11.72 18.36
CA ASP A 113 -8.67 12.16 17.78
C ASP A 113 -8.80 11.91 16.27
N GLU A 114 -7.66 11.78 15.59
CA GLU A 114 -7.59 11.68 14.12
C GLU A 114 -7.43 10.23 13.64
N ILE A 115 -6.95 9.35 14.51
CA ILE A 115 -6.59 7.97 14.18
C ILE A 115 -7.78 7.22 13.57
N SER A 116 -8.95 7.27 14.22
CA SER A 116 -10.12 6.50 13.79
C SER A 116 -10.57 6.88 12.38
N ALA A 117 -10.66 8.19 12.09
CA ALA A 117 -11.01 8.69 10.77
C ALA A 117 -9.99 8.25 9.70
N VAL A 118 -8.69 8.28 10.06
CA VAL A 118 -7.61 7.86 9.16
C VAL A 118 -7.63 6.34 8.93
N VAL A 119 -7.93 5.52 9.95
CA VAL A 119 -8.10 4.06 9.80
C VAL A 119 -9.20 3.74 8.79
N PHE A 120 -10.38 4.36 8.91
CA PHE A 120 -11.46 4.15 7.95
C PHE A 120 -11.06 4.58 6.53
N ALA A 121 -10.36 5.72 6.40
CA ALA A 121 -9.88 6.17 5.10
C ALA A 121 -8.85 5.21 4.48
N ILE A 122 -7.98 4.61 5.29
CA ILE A 122 -7.02 3.59 4.85
C ILE A 122 -7.74 2.33 4.39
N ILE A 123 -8.70 1.82 5.16
CA ILE A 123 -9.51 0.64 4.80
C ILE A 123 -10.19 0.88 3.46
N ARG A 124 -10.89 2.02 3.33
CA ARG A 124 -11.57 2.40 2.09
C ARG A 124 -10.60 2.50 0.90
N THR A 125 -9.41 3.04 1.13
CA THR A 125 -8.37 3.09 0.10
C THR A 125 -7.92 1.69 -0.33
N CYS A 126 -7.80 0.75 0.60
CA CYS A 126 -7.46 -0.64 0.25
C CYS A 126 -8.60 -1.32 -0.55
N GLU A 127 -9.86 -1.00 -0.26
CA GLU A 127 -11.00 -1.43 -1.09
C GLU A 127 -10.92 -0.87 -2.51
N ASP A 128 -10.66 0.44 -2.65
CA ASP A 128 -10.50 1.10 -3.95
C ASP A 128 -9.35 0.46 -4.76
N LEU A 129 -8.23 0.15 -4.10
CA LEU A 129 -7.08 -0.53 -4.69
C LEU A 129 -7.40 -1.97 -5.12
N ASN A 130 -8.20 -2.70 -4.34
CA ASN A 130 -8.65 -4.03 -4.69
C ASN A 130 -9.59 -4.01 -5.91
N GLU A 131 -10.51 -3.07 -5.97
CA GLU A 131 -11.36 -2.87 -7.14
C GLU A 131 -10.54 -2.48 -8.37
N PHE A 132 -9.53 -1.62 -8.21
CA PHE A 132 -8.55 -1.34 -9.27
C PHE A 132 -7.86 -2.61 -9.75
N CYS A 133 -7.42 -3.49 -8.85
CA CYS A 133 -6.80 -4.76 -9.21
C CYS A 133 -7.74 -5.67 -10.00
N LYS A 134 -9.00 -5.82 -9.54
CA LYS A 134 -10.03 -6.62 -10.22
C LYS A 134 -10.27 -6.13 -11.65
N ARG A 135 -10.46 -4.81 -11.83
CA ARG A 135 -10.69 -4.18 -13.14
C ARG A 135 -9.52 -4.39 -14.11
N ASN A 136 -8.29 -4.36 -13.61
CA ASN A 136 -7.08 -4.50 -14.41
C ASN A 136 -6.53 -5.94 -14.45
N ARG A 137 -7.26 -6.92 -13.90
CA ARG A 137 -6.85 -8.34 -13.82
C ARG A 137 -5.48 -8.53 -13.15
N ILE A 138 -5.18 -7.72 -12.14
CA ILE A 138 -3.94 -7.80 -11.34
C ILE A 138 -4.20 -8.74 -10.16
N GLN A 139 -3.44 -9.83 -10.06
CA GLN A 139 -3.53 -10.76 -8.93
C GLN A 139 -2.50 -10.37 -7.85
N ILE A 140 -3.00 -9.89 -6.70
CA ILE A 140 -2.15 -9.45 -5.57
C ILE A 140 -2.21 -10.36 -4.35
N TYR A 141 -3.02 -11.42 -4.35
CA TYR A 141 -3.15 -12.38 -3.25
C TYR A 141 -2.41 -13.70 -3.53
N ASP A 142 -2.21 -14.05 -4.80
CA ASP A 142 -1.47 -15.25 -5.21
C ASP A 142 0.06 -15.07 -5.17
N LYS A 143 0.81 -16.16 -5.39
CA LYS A 143 2.27 -16.08 -5.49
C LYS A 143 2.67 -15.17 -6.66
N ILE A 144 3.36 -14.06 -6.36
CA ILE A 144 3.84 -13.14 -7.39
C ILE A 144 4.98 -13.82 -8.17
N PRO A 145 4.92 -13.87 -9.51
CA PRO A 145 5.98 -14.45 -10.33
C PRO A 145 7.29 -13.66 -10.20
N SER A 146 8.41 -14.37 -10.09
CA SER A 146 9.75 -13.74 -10.06
C SER A 146 10.14 -13.28 -11.45
N LYS A 147 10.50 -12.00 -11.59
CA LYS A 147 10.99 -11.38 -12.83
C LYS A 147 12.51 -11.34 -12.77
N ASN A 148 13.15 -12.22 -13.54
CA ASN A 148 14.61 -12.38 -13.52
C ASN A 148 15.30 -11.35 -14.43
N PHE A 149 16.47 -10.89 -14.02
CA PHE A 149 17.36 -10.08 -14.85
C PHE A 149 17.95 -10.98 -15.95
N ARG A 150 17.64 -10.72 -17.22
CA ARG A 150 18.32 -11.39 -18.34
C ARG A 150 19.60 -10.62 -18.64
N TYR A 151 20.76 -11.23 -18.37
CA TYR A 151 22.02 -10.74 -18.91
C TYR A 151 21.95 -10.88 -20.42
N VAL A 152 21.90 -9.76 -21.15
CA VAL A 152 22.17 -9.76 -22.58
C VAL A 152 23.68 -9.87 -22.71
N LYS A 153 24.19 -11.05 -23.09
CA LYS A 153 25.56 -11.16 -23.56
C LYS A 153 25.67 -10.27 -24.79
N VAL A 154 26.40 -9.17 -24.69
CA VAL A 154 26.89 -8.45 -25.86
C VAL A 154 27.91 -9.38 -26.51
N ILE A 155 27.59 -9.89 -27.70
CA ILE A 155 28.49 -10.70 -28.54
C ILE A 155 29.28 -9.75 -29.41
#